data_AF-A0A7J9XUD3-F1
#
_entry.id   AF-A0A7J9XUD3-F1
#
_cell.length_a   1.000
_cell.length_b   1.000
_cell.length_c   1.000
_cell.angle_alpha   90.00
_cell.angle_beta   90.00
_cell.angle_gamma   90.00
#
_symmetry.space_group_name_H-M   'P 1'
#
loop_
_entity.id
_entity.type
_entity.pdbx_description
1 polymer ?
#
loop_
_entity_poly.entity_id
_entity_poly.type
_entity_poly.pdbx_seq_one_letter_code
_entity_poly.pdbx_strand_id
1 'polypeptide(L)' 'QTKKVTKFPVVLFGRSYWEGLYSWLRDTAGRTGKVGDRDLALLHLTDDVDEVVRLVADAYKAWQDTH' A
#
# COMPACT_ATOMS: atom_id res chain seq x y z
N GLN A 1 -19.34 1.91 -15.56
CA GLN A 1 -18.10 2.59 -15.11
C GLN A 1 -17.37 1.66 -14.15
N THR A 2 -16.44 0.86 -14.66
CA THR A 2 -15.86 -0.29 -13.94
C THR A 2 -14.73 0.17 -13.02
N LYS A 3 -14.92 0.04 -11.70
CA LYS A 3 -13.89 0.22 -10.66
C LYS A 3 -12.80 -0.89 -10.70
N LYS A 4 -12.42 -1.34 -11.91
CA LYS A 4 -11.43 -2.42 -12.15
C LYS A 4 -9.99 -1.89 -12.04
N VAL A 5 -9.70 -1.11 -11.01
CA VAL A 5 -8.31 -1.00 -10.54
C VAL A 5 -8.26 -1.88 -9.32
N THR A 6 -7.89 -3.15 -9.53
CA THR A 6 -7.44 -4.00 -8.43
C THR A 6 -6.36 -3.20 -7.72
N LYS A 7 -6.63 -2.78 -6.49
CA LYS A 7 -5.73 -1.89 -5.78
C LYS A 7 -4.45 -2.66 -5.48
N PHE A 8 -3.38 -2.34 -6.19
CA PHE A 8 -2.09 -2.99 -6.00
C PHE A 8 -1.46 -2.48 -4.69
N PRO A 9 -1.01 -3.39 -3.80
CA PRO A 9 -0.29 -2.99 -2.60
C PRO A 9 1.06 -2.39 -3.01
N VAL A 10 1.42 -1.26 -2.40
CA VAL A 10 2.71 -0.62 -2.55
C VAL A 10 3.52 -0.94 -1.31
N VAL A 11 4.60 -1.70 -1.47
CA VAL A 11 5.46 -2.13 -0.37
C VAL A 11 6.68 -1.22 -0.26
N LEU A 12 6.88 -0.66 0.92
CA LEU A 12 8.07 0.07 1.34
C LEU A 12 8.90 -0.87 2.22
N PHE A 13 10.10 -1.23 1.76
CA PHE A 13 11.00 -2.13 2.48
C PHE A 13 12.11 -1.34 3.18
N GLY A 14 12.34 -1.60 4.46
CA GLY A 14 13.29 -0.86 5.30
C GLY A 14 12.61 0.25 6.09
N ARG A 15 11.98 -0.11 7.23
CA ARG A 15 11.26 0.78 8.14
C ARG A 15 12.07 2.00 8.51
N SER A 16 13.32 1.81 8.95
CA SER A 16 14.20 2.89 9.40
C SER A 16 14.43 3.97 8.34
N TYR A 17 14.44 3.59 7.06
CA TYR A 17 14.63 4.53 5.96
C TYR A 17 13.33 5.27 5.59
N TRP A 18 12.20 4.55 5.58
CA TRP A 18 10.92 5.06 5.07
C TRP A 18 9.96 5.59 6.14
N GLU A 19 10.21 5.33 7.43
CA GLU A 19 9.34 5.74 8.54
C GLU A 19 9.05 7.24 8.54
N GLY A 20 10.07 8.08 8.32
CA GLY A 20 9.91 9.53 8.25
C GLY A 20 8.98 9.98 7.11
N LEU A 21 9.15 9.38 5.92
CA LEU A 21 8.27 9.67 4.77
C LEU A 21 6.85 9.17 5.02
N TYR A 22 6.72 7.97 5.57
CA TYR A 22 5.42 7.35 5.86
C TYR A 22 4.63 8.17 6.88
N SER A 23 5.27 8.63 7.96
CA SER A 23 4.65 9.52 8.95
C SER A 23 4.24 10.84 8.32
N TRP A 24 5.11 11.46 7.50
CA TRP A 24 4.79 12.71 6.82
C TRP A 24 3.61 12.57 5.85
N LEU A 25 3.55 11.48 5.09
CA LEU A 25 2.43 11.19 4.19
C LEU A 25 1.11 11.03 4.96
N ARG A 26 1.12 10.28 6.06
CA ARG A 26 -0.07 10.09 6.89
C ARG A 26 -0.55 11.40 7.50
N ASP A 27 0.38 12.17 8.07
CA ASP A 27 0.03 13.32 8.89
C ASP A 27 -0.21 14.59 8.04
N THR A 28 0.49 14.75 6.91
CA THR A 28 0.39 15.96 6.06
C THR A 28 -0.51 15.72 4.85
N ALA A 29 -0.25 14.65 4.09
CA ALA A 29 -1.00 14.37 2.86
C ALA A 29 -2.40 13.80 3.15
N GLY A 30 -2.53 12.98 4.20
CA GLY A 30 -3.83 12.48 4.67
C GLY A 30 -4.75 13.59 5.17
N ARG A 31 -4.21 14.54 5.96
CA ARG A 31 -5.00 15.66 6.52
C ARG A 31 -5.43 16.71 5.50
N THR A 32 -4.73 16.83 4.38
CA THR A 32 -5.05 17.80 3.31
C THR A 32 -6.08 17.27 2.32
N GLY A 33 -6.58 16.04 2.50
CA GLY A 33 -7.61 15.43 1.64
C GLY A 33 -7.13 15.13 0.22
N LYS A 34 -5.82 15.22 -0.03
CA LYS A 34 -5.18 14.93 -1.33
C LYS A 34 -4.91 13.43 -1.51
N VAL A 35 -4.81 12.70 -0.41
CA VAL A 35 -4.67 11.24 -0.35
C VAL A 35 -5.71 10.76 0.66
N GLY A 36 -6.65 9.90 0.24
CA GLY A 36 -7.65 9.38 1.17
C GLY A 36 -7.07 8.28 2.07
N ASP A 37 -7.70 7.99 3.20
CA ASP A 37 -7.32 6.87 4.09
C ASP A 37 -7.21 5.54 3.33
N ARG A 38 -8.01 5.40 2.27
CA ARG A 38 -8.04 4.24 1.38
C ARG A 38 -6.83 4.10 0.46
N ASP A 39 -6.06 5.16 0.25
CA ASP A 39 -4.83 5.16 -0.53
C ASP A 39 -3.62 4.97 0.39
N LEU A 40 -3.65 5.55 1.59
CA LEU A 40 -2.67 5.25 2.65
C LEU A 40 -2.73 3.78 3.09
N ALA A 41 -3.93 3.19 3.11
CA ALA A 41 -4.12 1.76 3.39
C ALA A 41 -3.51 0.82 2.34
N LEU A 42 -3.05 1.34 1.19
CA LEU A 42 -2.33 0.55 0.18
C LEU A 42 -0.82 0.55 0.39
N LEU A 43 -0.30 1.45 1.24
CA LEU A 43 1.11 1.52 1.56
C LEU A 43 1.41 0.57 2.73
N HIS A 44 2.25 -0.42 2.48
CA HIS A 44 2.71 -1.39 3.46
C HIS A 44 4.18 -1.13 3.76
N LEU A 45 4.50 -0.78 5.02
CA LEU A 45 5.86 -0.56 5.46
C LEU A 45 6.34 -1.78 6.27
N THR A 46 7.32 -2.51 5.76
CA THR A 46 7.83 -3.72 6.42
C THR A 46 9.34 -3.92 6.26
N ASP A 47 9.91 -4.76 7.12
CA ASP A 47 11.27 -5.28 7.06
C ASP A 47 11.30 -6.79 6.80
N ASP A 48 10.11 -7.41 6.70
CA ASP A 48 9.97 -8.85 6.52
C ASP A 48 9.70 -9.18 5.06
N VAL A 49 10.64 -9.89 4.43
CA VAL A 49 10.53 -10.34 3.04
C VAL A 49 9.35 -11.31 2.88
N ASP A 50 9.07 -12.16 3.88
CA ASP A 50 7.97 -13.11 3.81
C ASP A 50 6.62 -12.39 3.78
N GLU A 51 6.49 -11.27 4.51
CA GLU A 51 5.31 -10.41 4.47
C GLU A 51 5.13 -9.79 3.07
N VAL A 52 6.20 -9.33 2.45
CA VAL A 52 6.17 -8.79 1.06
C VAL A 52 5.68 -9.85 0.08
N VAL A 53 6.23 -11.06 0.15
CA VAL A 53 5.87 -12.15 -0.76
C VAL A 53 4.39 -12.51 -0.61
N ARG A 54 3.88 -12.58 0.63
CA ARG A 54 2.45 -12.84 0.89
C ARG A 54 1.56 -11.75 0.30
N LEU A 55 1.88 -10.48 0.54
CA LEU A 55 1.10 -9.34 0.02
C LEU A 55 1.02 -9.35 -1.51
N VAL A 56 2.13 -9.62 -2.19
CA VAL A 56 2.17 -9.69 -3.66
C VAL A 56 1.39 -10.89 -4.18
N ALA A 57 1.52 -12.06 -3.55
CA ALA A 57 0.79 -13.27 -3.94
C ALA A 57 -0.73 -13.09 -3.78
N ASP A 58 -1.18 -12.51 -2.67
CA ASP A 58 -2.59 -12.24 -2.39
C ASP A 58 -3.17 -11.23 -3.39
N ALA A 59 -2.44 -10.15 -3.69
CA ALA A 59 -2.84 -9.18 -4.68
C ALA A 59 -2.93 -9.78 -6.10
N TYR A 60 -1.99 -10.65 -6.45
CA TYR A 60 -2.00 -11.36 -7.74
C TYR A 60 -3.20 -12.31 -7.86
N LYS A 61 -3.51 -13.07 -6.80
CA LYS A 61 -4.69 -13.94 -6.75
C LYS A 61 -5.99 -13.15 -6.87
N ALA A 62 -6.13 -12.06 -6.11
CA ALA A 62 -7.31 -11.19 -6.19
C ALA A 62 -7.50 -10.58 -7.59
N TRP A 63 -6.41 -10.29 -8.29
CA TRP A 63 -6.46 -9.85 -9.69
C TRP A 63 -6.96 -10.95 -10.63
N GLN A 64 -6.49 -12.20 -10.46
CA GLN A 64 -6.95 -13.36 -11.23
C GLN A 64 -8.44 -13.63 -11.03
N ASP A 65 -8.95 -13.60 -9.79
CA ASP A 65 -10.37 -13.87 -9.52
C ASP A 65 -11.34 -12.82 -10.10
N THR A 66 -10.81 -11.64 -10.48
CA THR A 66 -11.60 -10.50 -11.01
C THR A 66 -11.58 -10.44 -12.55
N HIS A 67 -10.74 -11.25 -13.21
CA HIS A 67 -10.55 -11.27 -14.68
C HIS A 67 -10.92 -12.62 -15.27
#